data_AF-A0A3S5AFJ2-F1
#
_entry.id   AF-A0A3S5AFJ2-F1
#
_cell.length_a   1.000
_cell.length_b   1.000
_cell.length_c   1.000
_cell.angle_alpha   90.00
_cell.angle_beta   90.00
_cell.angle_gamma   90.00
#
_symmetry.space_group_name_H-M   'P 1'
#
loop_
_entity.id
_entity.type
_entity.pdbx_description
1 polymer ?
#
loop_
_entity_poly.entity_id
_entity_poly.type
_entity_poly.pdbx_seq_one_letter_code
_entity_poly.pdbx_strand_id
1 'polypeptide(L)'
;MEPINRPPILPPGVLESRKLKRQRLAISKSAYSNQEDSDVDMEVPAEIKPRLTARERELAGGEDYVLNLREHWLLPNPEQINDVIPEIINGRNVIDYMFDPDIEERLNELERQEAAFEASGAYAESDWGKEERDLPEDERARLKEIRNTAKKQANRLSNFA
;
A
#
# COMPACT_ATOMS: atom_id res chain seq x y z
N MET A 1 5.11 -1.83 49.32
CA MET A 1 5.11 -1.63 47.85
C MET A 1 5.13 -0.13 47.62
N GLU A 2 6.17 0.38 46.97
CA GLU A 2 6.23 1.80 46.61
C GLU A 2 5.11 2.14 45.61
N PRO A 3 4.50 3.33 45.70
CA PRO A 3 3.46 3.72 44.77
C PRO A 3 4.06 3.87 43.35
N ILE A 4 3.47 3.18 42.38
CA ILE A 4 3.87 3.27 40.98
C ILE A 4 3.60 4.70 40.49
N ASN A 5 4.66 5.46 40.24
CA ASN A 5 4.57 6.83 39.74
C ASN A 5 4.27 6.84 38.24
N ARG A 6 3.18 7.49 37.82
CA ARG A 6 2.76 7.69 36.43
C ARG A 6 2.68 9.19 36.12
N PRO A 7 3.81 9.88 35.98
CA PRO A 7 3.80 11.32 35.75
C PRO A 7 3.19 11.65 34.37
N PRO A 8 2.65 12.88 34.19
CA PRO A 8 2.14 13.30 32.89
C PRO A 8 3.26 13.42 31.86
N ILE A 9 3.03 12.92 30.64
CA ILE A 9 3.98 12.98 29.53
C ILE A 9 3.78 14.32 28.81
N LEU A 10 4.64 15.29 29.08
CA LEU A 10 4.71 16.55 28.32
C LEU A 10 5.82 16.44 27.26
N PRO A 11 5.51 16.52 25.95
CA PRO A 11 6.52 16.47 24.92
C PRO A 11 7.42 17.74 24.98
N PRO A 12 8.73 17.60 24.72
CA PRO A 12 9.69 18.70 24.87
C PRO A 12 9.37 19.91 23.98
N GLY A 13 8.89 19.69 22.76
CA GLY A 13 8.54 20.77 21.83
C GLY A 13 7.42 21.70 22.35
N VAL A 14 6.50 21.19 23.17
CA VAL A 14 5.45 22.00 23.81
C VAL A 14 6.04 22.85 24.95
N LEU A 15 6.99 22.31 25.71
CA LEU A 15 7.68 23.04 26.77
C LEU A 15 8.53 24.19 26.20
N GLU A 16 9.25 23.93 25.10
CA GLU A 16 10.03 24.94 24.39
C GLU A 16 9.14 26.04 23.83
N SER A 17 8.05 25.68 23.15
CA SER A 17 7.07 26.63 22.62
C SER A 17 6.48 27.52 23.73
N ARG A 18 6.19 26.94 24.91
CA ARG A 18 5.71 27.69 26.09
C ARG A 18 6.77 28.63 26.66
N LYS A 19 8.03 28.20 26.74
CA LYS A 19 9.16 29.04 27.19
C LYS A 19 9.35 30.23 26.24
N LEU A 20 9.39 29.97 24.93
CA LEU A 20 9.54 31.01 23.91
C LEU A 20 8.40 32.03 23.99
N LYS A 21 7.14 31.57 24.11
CA LYS A 21 5.98 32.46 24.25
C LYS A 21 6.08 33.35 25.50
N ARG A 22 6.55 32.81 26.62
CA ARG A 22 6.78 33.59 27.86
C ARG A 22 7.88 34.64 27.68
N GLN A 23 9.01 34.27 27.08
CA GLN A 23 10.11 35.21 26.79
C GLN A 23 9.64 36.35 25.87
N ARG A 24 8.90 36.03 24.81
CA ARG A 24 8.32 37.03 23.90
C ARG A 24 7.39 37.99 24.62
N LEU A 25 6.50 37.48 25.46
CA LEU A 25 5.58 38.30 26.25
C LEU A 25 6.33 39.22 27.24
N ALA A 26 7.46 38.76 27.79
CA ALA A 26 8.29 39.57 28.68
C ALA A 26 8.97 40.73 27.92
N ILE A 27 9.50 40.46 26.72
CA ILE A 27 10.12 41.46 25.84
C ILE A 27 9.08 42.51 25.41
N SER A 28 7.90 42.09 24.98
CA SER A 28 6.84 43.03 24.59
C SER A 28 6.37 43.87 25.78
N LYS A 29 6.30 43.28 26.98
CA LYS A 29 5.88 43.99 28.19
C LYS A 29 6.93 44.98 28.67
N SER A 30 8.23 44.67 28.54
CA SER A 30 9.31 45.61 28.85
C SER A 30 9.42 46.75 27.84
N ALA A 31 9.08 46.50 26.57
CA ALA A 31 9.03 47.54 25.55
C ALA A 31 7.93 48.59 25.85
N TYR A 32 6.74 48.15 26.25
CA TYR A 32 5.64 49.05 26.62
C TYR A 32 5.87 49.82 27.93
N SER A 33 6.65 49.28 28.87
CA SER A 33 6.89 49.95 30.16
C SER A 33 7.98 51.02 30.11
N ASN A 34 8.82 51.03 29.07
CA ASN A 34 9.90 52.00 28.91
C ASN A 34 9.52 53.20 28.03
N GLN A 35 8.23 53.36 27.74
CA GLN A 35 7.68 54.34 26.79
C GLN A 35 7.03 55.54 27.53
N GLU A 36 7.65 55.99 28.62
CA GLU A 36 7.46 57.34 29.14
C GLU A 36 8.65 58.18 28.65
N ASP A 37 8.36 59.13 27.76
CA ASP A 37 9.21 60.22 27.26
C ASP A 37 10.42 59.86 26.36
N SER A 38 10.18 59.69 25.05
CA SER A 38 11.00 60.32 23.98
C SER A 38 10.50 59.95 22.58
N ASP A 39 10.31 60.97 21.74
CA ASP A 39 10.01 60.89 20.30
C ASP A 39 11.26 60.37 19.54
N VAL A 40 11.51 59.07 19.62
CA VAL A 40 12.50 58.38 18.79
C VAL A 40 11.75 57.43 17.88
N ASP A 41 11.84 57.65 16.57
CA ASP A 41 11.33 56.75 15.53
C ASP A 41 11.94 55.35 15.71
N MET A 42 11.26 54.54 16.52
CA MET A 42 11.69 53.21 16.87
C MET A 42 11.34 52.31 15.69
N GLU A 43 12.35 51.83 14.98
CA GLU A 43 12.21 50.78 13.97
C GLU A 43 11.51 49.57 14.62
N VAL A 44 10.21 49.44 14.34
CA VAL A 44 9.37 48.35 14.83
C VAL A 44 10.01 47.06 14.33
N PRO A 45 10.45 46.15 15.23
CA PRO A 45 11.05 44.89 14.81
C PRO A 45 10.06 44.17 13.91
N ALA A 46 10.47 43.90 12.66
CA ALA A 46 9.65 43.36 11.59
C ALA A 46 8.60 42.38 12.13
N GLU A 47 7.32 42.73 11.97
CA GLU A 47 6.20 41.93 12.46
C GLU A 47 6.36 40.47 12.01
N ILE A 48 6.56 39.58 12.97
CA ILE A 48 6.71 38.16 12.71
C ILE A 48 5.34 37.66 12.26
N LYS A 49 5.17 37.52 10.95
CA LYS A 49 3.94 37.03 10.32
C LYS A 49 3.52 35.71 10.97
N PRO A 50 2.28 35.58 11.45
CA PRO A 50 1.79 34.32 12.00
C PRO A 50 1.86 33.23 10.93
N ARG A 51 1.94 31.96 11.36
CA ARG A 51 1.83 30.83 10.43
C ARG A 51 0.46 30.90 9.77
N LEU A 52 0.43 30.86 8.45
CA LEU A 52 -0.81 30.87 7.69
C LEU A 52 -1.67 29.67 8.09
N THR A 53 -2.88 29.94 8.56
CA THR A 53 -3.84 28.91 8.96
C THR A 53 -4.48 28.29 7.72
N ALA A 54 -4.94 27.03 7.79
CA ALA A 54 -5.64 26.38 6.68
C ALA A 54 -6.82 27.22 6.15
N ARG A 55 -7.59 27.83 7.06
CA ARG A 55 -8.70 28.75 6.72
C ARG A 55 -8.26 30.00 5.94
N GLU A 56 -7.09 30.56 6.26
CA GLU A 56 -6.58 31.74 5.57
C GLU A 56 -6.12 31.38 4.15
N ARG A 57 -5.61 30.15 3.97
CA ARG A 57 -5.23 29.60 2.66
C ARG A 57 -6.45 29.36 1.77
N GLU A 58 -7.53 28.80 2.33
CA GLU A 58 -8.83 28.63 1.67
C GLU A 58 -9.39 29.99 1.19
N LEU A 59 -9.44 30.99 2.08
CA LEU A 59 -9.92 32.33 1.75
C LEU A 59 -9.08 33.02 0.66
N ALA A 60 -7.76 32.77 0.63
CA ALA A 60 -6.88 33.32 -0.39
C ALA A 60 -7.05 32.65 -1.76
N GLY A 61 -7.37 31.35 -1.80
CA GLY A 61 -7.58 30.60 -3.04
C GLY A 61 -9.02 30.66 -3.58
N GLY A 62 -10.00 31.04 -2.76
CA GLY A 62 -11.39 31.23 -3.18
C GLY A 62 -11.98 29.95 -3.78
N GLU A 63 -12.51 30.07 -5.01
CA GLU A 63 -13.17 28.97 -5.73
C GLU A 63 -12.20 27.94 -6.33
N ASP A 64 -10.93 28.32 -6.58
CA ASP A 64 -9.93 27.43 -7.20
C ASP A 64 -9.17 26.57 -6.17
N TYR A 65 -9.48 26.72 -4.88
CA TYR A 65 -8.81 25.99 -3.81
C TYR A 65 -9.36 24.58 -3.63
N VAL A 66 -8.51 23.57 -3.83
CA VAL A 66 -8.80 22.17 -3.48
C VAL A 66 -7.87 21.74 -2.36
N LEU A 67 -8.44 21.28 -1.24
CA LEU A 67 -7.67 20.76 -0.12
C LEU A 67 -7.04 19.40 -0.51
N ASN A 68 -5.72 19.36 -0.64
CA ASN A 68 -5.00 18.11 -0.83
C ASN A 68 -4.70 17.45 0.52
N LEU A 69 -5.37 16.31 0.78
CA LEU A 69 -5.24 15.56 2.03
C LEU A 69 -3.87 14.89 2.21
N ARG A 70 -3.10 14.75 1.12
CA ARG A 70 -1.83 14.01 1.08
C ARG A 70 -0.63 14.88 1.44
N GLU A 71 -0.76 16.21 1.40
CA GLU A 71 0.34 17.19 1.61
C GLU A 71 1.10 17.04 2.93
N HIS A 72 0.46 16.48 3.96
CA HIS A 72 1.01 16.40 5.31
C HIS A 72 1.41 14.99 5.72
N TRP A 73 1.49 14.06 4.77
CA TRP A 73 1.94 12.69 5.04
C TRP A 73 3.46 12.65 5.19
N LEU A 74 3.93 11.93 6.22
CA LEU A 74 5.35 11.73 6.48
C LEU A 74 5.80 10.43 5.81
N LEU A 75 6.28 10.53 4.58
CA LEU A 75 6.86 9.42 3.83
C LEU A 75 8.40 9.50 3.85
N PRO A 76 9.11 8.36 3.72
CA PRO A 76 10.57 8.36 3.56
C PRO A 76 11.01 9.14 2.32
N ASN A 77 10.26 9.03 1.23
CA ASN A 77 10.51 9.72 -0.03
C ASN A 77 9.40 10.76 -0.28
N PRO A 78 9.73 12.07 -0.31
CA PRO A 78 8.72 13.12 -0.47
C PRO A 78 8.12 13.19 -1.88
N GLU A 79 8.81 12.67 -2.89
CA GLU A 79 8.32 12.69 -4.29
C GLU A 79 7.09 11.78 -4.47
N GLN A 80 7.01 10.71 -3.68
CA GLN A 80 5.95 9.70 -3.77
C GLN A 80 4.65 10.11 -3.06
N ILE A 81 4.62 11.29 -2.43
CA ILE A 81 3.46 11.77 -1.66
C ILE A 81 2.21 11.85 -2.53
N ASN A 82 2.35 12.10 -3.84
CA ASN A 82 1.23 12.25 -4.78
C ASN A 82 1.01 11.03 -5.70
N ASP A 83 1.76 9.94 -5.53
CA ASP A 83 1.65 8.75 -6.40
C ASP A 83 0.32 8.00 -6.21
N VAL A 84 -0.30 7.50 -7.27
CA VAL A 84 -1.58 6.79 -7.15
C VAL A 84 -1.36 5.34 -6.74
N ILE A 85 -2.01 4.90 -5.66
CA ILE A 85 -1.97 3.51 -5.20
C ILE A 85 -3.08 2.73 -5.92
N PRO A 86 -2.76 1.62 -6.61
CA PRO A 86 -3.79 0.77 -7.21
C PRO A 86 -4.56 0.00 -6.11
N GLU A 87 -5.89 -0.01 -6.19
CA GLU A 87 -6.73 -0.69 -5.19
C GLU A 87 -7.01 -2.15 -5.59
N ILE A 88 -7.30 -2.41 -6.86
CA ILE A 88 -7.76 -3.73 -7.35
C ILE A 88 -6.93 -4.16 -8.56
N ILE A 89 -6.40 -5.38 -8.51
CA ILE A 89 -5.68 -6.02 -9.62
C ILE A 89 -6.26 -7.42 -9.83
N ASN A 90 -6.71 -7.75 -11.04
CA ASN A 90 -7.25 -9.07 -11.41
C ASN A 90 -8.37 -9.58 -10.48
N GLY A 91 -9.21 -8.66 -9.98
CA GLY A 91 -10.30 -8.98 -9.06
C GLY A 91 -9.88 -9.24 -7.60
N ARG A 92 -8.61 -9.00 -7.25
CA ARG A 92 -8.09 -9.07 -5.88
C ARG A 92 -7.69 -7.69 -5.36
N ASN A 93 -7.86 -7.46 -4.06
CA ASN A 93 -7.44 -6.25 -3.39
C ASN A 93 -5.92 -6.25 -3.20
N VAL A 94 -5.26 -5.15 -3.54
CA VAL A 94 -3.80 -4.99 -3.42
C VAL A 94 -3.36 -4.87 -1.96
N ILE A 95 -4.19 -4.26 -1.11
CA ILE A 95 -3.90 -4.03 0.32
C ILE A 95 -3.63 -5.35 1.05
N ASP A 96 -4.27 -6.44 0.63
CA ASP A 96 -4.14 -7.74 1.28
C ASP A 96 -2.77 -8.40 1.05
N TYR A 97 -1.97 -7.92 0.08
CA TYR A 97 -0.69 -8.52 -0.30
C TYR A 97 0.50 -7.58 -0.16
N MET A 98 0.31 -6.25 -0.28
CA MET A 98 1.43 -5.30 -0.39
C MET A 98 2.00 -4.79 0.95
N PHE A 99 1.26 -4.88 2.06
CA PHE A 99 1.70 -4.36 3.36
C PHE A 99 2.45 -5.39 4.23
N ASP A 100 2.58 -6.63 3.74
CA ASP A 100 3.27 -7.70 4.43
C ASP A 100 4.79 -7.61 4.14
N PRO A 101 5.64 -7.31 5.15
CA PRO A 101 7.08 -7.20 4.94
C PRO A 101 7.76 -8.53 4.62
N ASP A 102 7.06 -9.66 4.82
CA ASP A 102 7.54 -11.02 4.59
C ASP A 102 7.03 -11.63 3.26
N ILE A 103 6.39 -10.84 2.40
CA ILE A 103 5.82 -11.31 1.13
C ILE A 103 6.88 -11.97 0.22
N GLU A 104 8.10 -11.43 0.19
CA GLU A 104 9.20 -11.95 -0.64
C GLU A 104 9.70 -13.31 -0.13
N GLU A 105 9.74 -13.51 1.19
CA GLU A 105 10.15 -14.78 1.79
C GLU A 105 9.11 -15.87 1.51
N ARG A 106 7.82 -15.55 1.69
CA ARG A 106 6.72 -16.45 1.36
C ARG A 106 6.70 -16.81 -0.12
N LEU A 107 7.01 -15.85 -1.00
CA LEU A 107 7.08 -16.09 -2.44
C LEU A 107 8.23 -17.03 -2.80
N ASN A 108 9.42 -16.84 -2.24
CA ASN A 108 10.58 -17.71 -2.48
C ASN A 108 10.32 -19.15 -1.99
N GLU A 109 9.68 -19.30 -0.82
CA GLU A 109 9.29 -20.63 -0.33
C GLU A 109 8.28 -21.31 -1.26
N LEU A 110 7.32 -20.55 -1.79
CA LEU A 110 6.34 -21.06 -2.75
C LEU A 110 7.00 -21.48 -4.07
N GLU A 111 7.93 -20.68 -4.61
CA GLU A 111 8.70 -21.03 -5.81
C GLU A 111 9.54 -22.31 -5.62
N ARG A 112 10.14 -22.50 -4.43
CA ARG A 112 10.86 -23.76 -4.12
C ARG A 112 9.93 -24.96 -4.08
N GLN A 113 8.74 -24.80 -3.50
CA GLN A 113 7.73 -25.85 -3.46
C GLN A 113 7.24 -26.18 -4.88
N GLU A 114 6.96 -25.18 -5.69
CA GLU A 114 6.59 -25.36 -7.10
C GLU A 114 7.69 -26.05 -7.91
N ALA A 115 8.95 -25.66 -7.72
CA ALA A 115 10.09 -26.32 -8.38
C ALA A 115 10.22 -27.80 -7.96
N ALA A 116 9.93 -28.14 -6.69
CA ALA A 116 9.88 -29.52 -6.24
C ALA A 116 8.71 -30.30 -6.87
N PHE A 117 7.55 -29.67 -7.01
CA PHE A 117 6.40 -30.26 -7.71
C PHE A 117 6.67 -30.48 -9.19
N GLU A 118 7.32 -29.53 -9.87
CA GLU A 118 7.72 -29.66 -11.27
C GLU A 118 8.75 -30.77 -11.45
N ALA A 119 9.78 -30.84 -10.59
CA ALA A 119 10.77 -31.91 -10.59
C ALA A 119 10.14 -33.29 -10.33
N SER A 120 9.08 -33.36 -9.52
CA SER A 120 8.31 -34.58 -9.29
C SER A 120 7.43 -35.00 -10.48
N GLY A 121 7.34 -34.16 -11.53
CA GLY A 121 6.54 -34.40 -12.72
C GLY A 121 5.03 -34.16 -12.52
N ALA A 122 4.62 -33.44 -11.48
CA ALA A 122 3.20 -33.19 -11.18
C ALA A 122 2.47 -32.40 -12.29
N TYR A 123 3.20 -31.56 -13.03
CA TYR A 123 2.69 -30.80 -14.18
C TYR A 123 2.96 -31.49 -15.52
N ALA A 124 3.59 -32.66 -15.54
CA ALA A 124 3.76 -33.41 -16.77
C ALA A 124 2.39 -33.87 -17.27
N GLU A 125 2.07 -33.55 -18.52
CA GLU A 125 0.82 -34.01 -19.13
C GLU A 125 0.80 -35.54 -19.09
N SER A 126 -0.21 -36.06 -18.38
CA SER A 126 -0.52 -37.47 -18.22
C SER A 126 -0.25 -38.23 -19.51
N ASP A 127 0.60 -39.27 -19.45
CA ASP A 127 0.99 -40.04 -20.64
C ASP A 127 -0.16 -40.89 -21.22
N TRP A 128 -1.33 -40.85 -20.57
CA TRP A 128 -2.56 -41.51 -20.97
C TRP A 128 -3.02 -41.02 -22.35
N GLY A 129 -2.77 -41.84 -23.37
CA GLY A 129 -3.15 -41.57 -24.76
C GLY A 129 -2.04 -40.97 -25.62
N LYS A 130 -0.84 -40.70 -25.08
CA LYS A 130 0.30 -40.31 -25.92
C LYS A 130 0.74 -41.44 -26.84
N GLU A 131 0.71 -42.69 -26.39
CA GLU A 131 0.99 -43.84 -27.26
C GLU A 131 0.04 -43.90 -28.47
N GLU A 132 -1.27 -43.70 -28.26
CA GLU A 132 -2.28 -43.58 -29.34
C GLU A 132 -2.05 -42.34 -30.22
N ARG A 133 -1.42 -41.29 -29.68
CA ARG A 133 -1.07 -40.05 -30.39
C ARG A 133 0.29 -40.15 -31.14
N ASP A 134 1.14 -41.06 -30.71
CA ASP A 134 2.43 -41.46 -31.29
C ASP A 134 2.32 -42.15 -32.65
N LEU A 135 1.26 -42.96 -32.81
CA LEU A 135 1.14 -43.87 -33.94
C LEU A 135 0.98 -43.15 -35.29
N PRO A 136 1.44 -43.77 -36.39
CA PRO A 136 1.14 -43.29 -37.73
C PRO A 136 -0.38 -43.16 -37.94
N GLU A 137 -0.77 -42.14 -38.70
CA GLU A 137 -2.18 -41.75 -38.88
C GLU A 137 -3.07 -42.90 -39.40
N ASP A 138 -2.50 -43.75 -40.25
CA ASP A 138 -3.16 -44.95 -40.78
C ASP A 138 -3.53 -45.96 -39.68
N GLU A 139 -2.65 -46.17 -38.71
CA GLU A 139 -2.84 -47.14 -37.65
C GLU A 139 -3.86 -46.64 -36.62
N ARG A 140 -3.87 -45.33 -36.35
CA ARG A 140 -4.88 -44.65 -35.53
C ARG A 140 -6.27 -44.73 -36.14
N ALA A 141 -6.38 -44.46 -37.45
CA ALA A 141 -7.65 -44.56 -38.16
C ALA A 141 -8.22 -45.99 -38.06
N ARG A 142 -7.35 -47.00 -38.21
CA ARG A 142 -7.70 -48.41 -38.09
C ARG A 142 -8.15 -48.80 -36.68
N LEU A 143 -7.45 -48.33 -35.64
CA LEU A 143 -7.83 -48.54 -34.24
C LEU A 143 -9.17 -47.89 -33.91
N LYS A 144 -9.44 -46.68 -34.44
CA LYS A 144 -10.73 -45.98 -34.30
C LYS A 144 -11.87 -46.76 -34.96
N GLU A 145 -11.64 -47.36 -36.13
CA GLU A 145 -12.61 -48.22 -36.80
C GLU A 145 -12.94 -49.47 -35.99
N ILE A 146 -11.92 -50.18 -35.48
CA ILE A 146 -12.09 -51.36 -34.63
C ILE A 146 -12.90 -51.02 -33.36
N ARG A 147 -12.62 -49.86 -32.75
CA ARG A 147 -13.36 -49.39 -31.57
C ARG A 147 -14.83 -49.11 -31.87
N ASN A 148 -15.12 -48.54 -33.05
CA ASN A 148 -16.48 -48.22 -33.48
C ASN A 148 -17.28 -49.48 -33.82
N THR A 149 -16.68 -50.48 -34.46
CA THR A 149 -17.35 -51.76 -34.76
C THR A 149 -17.63 -52.55 -33.49
N ALA A 150 -16.67 -52.61 -32.56
CA ALA A 150 -16.85 -53.25 -31.25
C ALA A 150 -18.00 -52.61 -30.44
N LYS A 151 -18.08 -51.26 -30.41
CA LYS A 151 -19.20 -50.55 -29.74
C LYS A 151 -20.56 -50.88 -30.35
N LYS A 152 -20.65 -50.93 -31.69
CA LYS A 152 -21.90 -51.29 -32.39
C LYS A 152 -22.32 -52.73 -32.07
N GLN A 153 -21.37 -53.66 -31.98
CA GLN A 153 -21.64 -55.04 -31.61
C GLN A 153 -22.08 -55.17 -30.15
N ALA A 154 -21.42 -54.46 -29.23
CA ALA A 154 -21.78 -54.45 -27.81
C ALA A 154 -23.20 -53.88 -27.57
N ASN A 155 -23.51 -52.73 -28.17
CA ASN A 155 -24.87 -52.14 -28.08
C ASN A 155 -25.93 -53.05 -28.72
N ARG A 156 -25.56 -53.79 -29.76
CA ARG A 156 -26.46 -54.78 -30.36
C ARG A 156 -26.68 -55.96 -29.42
N LEU A 157 -25.71 -56.38 -28.63
CA LEU A 157 -25.89 -57.47 -27.66
C LEU A 157 -26.66 -57.01 -26.41
N SER A 158 -26.44 -55.77 -25.95
CA SER A 158 -27.16 -55.21 -24.79
C SER A 158 -28.63 -54.91 -25.07
N ASN A 159 -28.98 -54.57 -26.31
CA ASN A 159 -30.38 -54.35 -26.70
C ASN A 159 -31.16 -55.65 -26.93
N PHE A 160 -30.49 -56.81 -26.85
CA PHE A 160 -31.09 -58.14 -27.01
C PHE A 160 -31.12 -58.96 -25.70
N ALA A 161 -30.67 -58.37 -24.58
CA ALA A 161 -30.81 -58.90 -23.23
C ALA A 161 -31.88 -58.09 -22.46
#